data_AF-A0A453KYU9-F1
#
_entry.id   AF-A0A453KYU9-F1
#
_cell.length_a   1.000
_cell.length_b   1.000
_cell.length_c   1.000
_cell.angle_alpha   90.00
_cell.angle_beta   90.00
_cell.angle_gamma   90.00
#
_symmetry.space_group_name_H-M   'P 1'
#
loop_
_entity.id
_entity.type
_entity.pdbx_description
1 polymer ?
#
loop_
_entity_poly.entity_id
_entity_poly.type
_entity_poly.pdbx_seq_one_letter_code
_entity_poly.pdbx_strand_id
1 'polypeptide(L)'
;METARRRRAGAAGPAFASAILVIFAFSCSSRGPAFTWTILVIFAFLVRNQQWCQRLDRPTVASNALFNYKDKDPTGPDKWAKLNKGWAACGDGKKQCPIDICKVEINKDMGPLDQAYKSSACTLENRGHDFILQWKGGNGKLTIEKKDYVLQQVHWHVPSEHTVNGTRFDMELHMVHEDSSKARAVISVLYSTKEAGDPDKT
;
A
#
# COMPACT_ATOMS: atom_id res chain seq x y z
N MET A 1 29.24 -27.79 40.53
CA MET A 1 29.77 -28.66 39.47
C MET A 1 28.59 -29.51 39.02
N GLU A 2 27.72 -28.93 38.19
CA GLU A 2 26.43 -29.53 37.80
C GLU A 2 26.42 -29.68 36.27
N THR A 3 26.10 -30.88 35.84
CA THR A 3 26.21 -31.42 34.49
C THR A 3 25.16 -30.86 33.51
N ALA A 4 25.60 -30.75 32.25
CA ALA A 4 24.86 -30.31 31.08
C ALA A 4 23.51 -31.02 30.84
N ARG A 5 22.50 -30.25 30.42
CA ARG A 5 21.32 -30.78 29.70
C ARG A 5 20.94 -29.88 28.52
N ARG A 6 21.23 -30.43 27.32
CA ARG A 6 20.63 -30.25 25.99
C ARG A 6 19.95 -28.91 25.65
N ARG A 7 20.59 -28.20 24.72
CA ARG A 7 19.97 -27.21 23.82
C ARG A 7 18.76 -27.83 23.11
N ARG A 8 17.57 -27.25 23.29
CA ARG A 8 16.51 -27.30 22.28
C ARG A 8 16.65 -26.06 21.42
N ALA A 9 16.78 -26.28 20.11
CA ALA A 9 16.53 -25.25 19.12
C ALA A 9 15.07 -24.79 19.27
N GLY A 10 14.88 -23.60 19.83
CA GLY A 10 13.61 -22.90 19.86
C GLY A 10 13.47 -22.12 18.57
N ALA A 11 12.37 -22.35 17.87
CA ALA A 11 12.00 -21.78 16.59
C ALA A 11 12.22 -20.27 16.51
N ALA A 12 12.74 -19.80 15.36
CA ALA A 12 12.64 -18.42 14.95
C ALA A 12 11.14 -18.04 14.89
N GLY A 13 10.68 -17.28 15.88
CA GLY A 13 9.38 -16.62 15.84
C GLY A 13 9.39 -15.51 14.79
N PRO A 14 8.21 -15.08 14.30
CA PRO A 14 8.12 -14.07 13.27
C PRO A 14 8.75 -12.75 13.75
N ALA A 15 9.60 -12.16 12.93
CA ALA A 15 10.15 -10.83 13.14
C ALA A 15 8.99 -9.83 13.28
N PHE A 16 8.86 -9.21 14.45
CA PHE A 16 7.89 -8.15 14.67
C PHE A 16 8.41 -6.87 14.00
N ALA A 17 7.68 -6.38 13.01
CA ALA A 17 7.98 -5.13 12.33
C ALA A 17 7.60 -3.94 13.23
N SER A 18 8.54 -3.04 13.49
CA SER A 18 8.23 -1.74 14.09
C SER A 18 7.51 -0.86 13.05
N ALA A 19 6.21 -0.65 13.24
CA ALA A 19 5.38 0.19 12.38
C ALA A 19 5.40 1.65 12.87
N ILE A 20 5.90 2.57 12.04
CA ILE A 20 5.62 4.02 12.19
C ILE A 20 4.43 4.35 11.30
N LEU A 21 3.39 4.91 11.91
CA LEU A 21 2.14 5.27 11.26
C LEU A 21 2.18 6.73 10.81
N VAL A 22 2.00 6.95 9.51
CA VAL A 22 1.88 8.30 8.94
C VAL A 22 0.56 8.40 8.20
N ILE A 23 -0.26 9.38 8.59
CA ILE A 23 -1.56 9.61 7.99
C ILE A 23 -1.49 10.87 7.13
N PHE A 24 -1.72 10.70 5.84
CA PHE A 24 -1.98 11.84 4.96
C PHE A 24 -3.44 11.79 4.51
N ALA A 25 -4.19 12.84 4.85
CA ALA A 25 -5.51 13.07 4.30
C ALA A 25 -5.38 14.05 3.14
N PHE A 26 -5.63 13.58 1.92
CA PHE A 26 -5.66 14.41 0.72
C PHE A 26 -7.09 14.51 0.20
N SER A 27 -7.62 15.73 0.17
CA SER A 27 -8.88 16.03 -0.51
C SER A 27 -8.59 16.34 -1.98
N CYS A 28 -8.79 15.36 -2.86
CA CYS A 28 -8.78 15.57 -4.30
C CYS A 28 -10.22 15.56 -4.83
N SER A 29 -10.76 16.74 -5.14
CA SER A 29 -12.08 16.88 -5.75
C SER A 29 -11.93 17.00 -7.26
N SER A 30 -12.38 15.99 -8.00
CA SER A 30 -12.74 16.13 -9.41
C SER A 30 -14.07 15.42 -9.68
N ARG A 31 -15.14 16.22 -9.85
CA ARG A 31 -16.46 15.77 -10.34
C ARG A 31 -16.39 15.55 -11.86
N GLY A 32 -16.94 14.44 -12.35
CA GLY A 32 -17.20 14.20 -13.78
C GLY A 32 -17.86 12.83 -14.05
N PRO A 33 -18.74 12.68 -15.05
CA PRO A 33 -19.92 11.82 -14.97
C PRO A 33 -19.76 10.39 -15.53
N ALA A 34 -20.80 9.60 -15.24
CA ALA A 34 -21.01 8.19 -15.53
C ALA A 34 -20.92 7.78 -17.00
N PHE A 35 -20.56 6.50 -17.23
CA PHE A 35 -20.92 5.74 -18.42
C PHE A 35 -21.42 4.35 -18.01
N THR A 36 -22.67 4.06 -18.38
CA THR A 36 -23.31 2.76 -18.31
C THR A 36 -22.86 1.88 -19.48
N TRP A 37 -22.51 0.62 -19.20
CA TRP A 37 -22.45 -0.43 -20.23
C TRP A 37 -23.23 -1.66 -19.75
N THR A 38 -24.21 -2.05 -20.56
CA THR A 38 -25.06 -3.23 -20.46
C THR A 38 -24.20 -4.50 -20.53
N ILE A 39 -24.37 -5.42 -19.58
CA ILE A 39 -23.78 -6.78 -19.61
C ILE A 39 -24.86 -7.76 -20.07
N LEU A 40 -24.62 -8.39 -21.22
CA LEU A 40 -25.30 -9.61 -21.67
C LEU A 40 -24.67 -10.80 -20.93
N VAL A 41 -25.45 -11.47 -20.09
CA VAL A 41 -25.05 -12.68 -19.36
C VAL A 41 -25.11 -13.88 -20.31
N ILE A 42 -23.95 -14.50 -20.53
CA ILE A 42 -23.80 -15.80 -21.18
C ILE A 42 -24.09 -16.89 -20.14
N PHE A 43 -25.04 -17.77 -20.42
CA PHE A 43 -25.24 -19.00 -19.64
C PHE A 43 -24.53 -20.19 -20.31
N ALA A 44 -23.95 -21.01 -19.44
CA ALA A 44 -22.93 -22.01 -19.67
C ALA A 44 -23.37 -23.21 -20.51
N PHE A 45 -22.41 -23.82 -21.22
CA PHE A 45 -22.38 -25.27 -21.38
C PHE A 45 -20.95 -25.82 -21.23
N LEU A 46 -20.93 -26.99 -20.59
CA LEU A 46 -19.84 -27.72 -19.96
C LEU A 46 -18.93 -28.42 -20.98
N VAL A 47 -17.60 -28.39 -20.79
CA VAL A 47 -16.72 -29.50 -21.16
C VAL A 47 -15.65 -29.72 -20.09
N ARG A 48 -15.54 -30.99 -19.68
CA ARG A 48 -14.62 -31.55 -18.70
C ARG A 48 -13.17 -31.52 -19.18
N ASN A 49 -12.28 -31.14 -18.26
CA ASN A 49 -11.12 -31.89 -17.78
C ASN A 49 -10.23 -32.60 -18.83
N GLN A 50 -9.05 -32.00 -19.11
CA GLN A 50 -7.73 -32.63 -19.25
C GLN A 50 -6.81 -31.67 -20.00
N GLN A 51 -5.89 -30.98 -19.30
CA GLN A 51 -4.59 -30.61 -19.84
C GLN A 51 -3.65 -30.13 -18.72
N TRP A 52 -2.88 -31.09 -18.23
CA TRP A 52 -1.42 -31.03 -18.11
C TRP A 52 -0.80 -29.65 -17.88
N CYS A 53 -0.37 -29.44 -16.64
CA CYS A 53 0.71 -28.56 -16.19
C CYS A 53 1.37 -27.72 -17.31
N GLN A 54 0.68 -26.67 -17.75
CA GLN A 54 1.32 -25.58 -18.45
C GLN A 54 2.11 -24.86 -17.37
N ARG A 55 3.44 -24.88 -17.50
CA ARG A 55 4.32 -23.91 -16.84
C ARG A 55 3.63 -22.57 -17.06
N LEU A 56 3.20 -21.90 -15.99
CA LEU A 56 2.70 -20.53 -16.13
C LEU A 56 3.89 -19.77 -16.69
N ASP A 57 3.90 -19.57 -18.01
CA ASP A 57 4.78 -18.62 -18.64
C ASP A 57 4.54 -17.34 -17.86
N ARG A 58 5.57 -16.93 -17.12
CA ARG A 58 5.59 -15.67 -16.40
C ARG A 58 5.03 -14.68 -17.41
N PRO A 59 3.84 -14.08 -17.19
CA PRO A 59 3.37 -13.08 -18.12
C PRO A 59 4.49 -12.08 -18.18
N THR A 60 5.14 -11.98 -19.34
CA THR A 60 5.99 -10.84 -19.64
C THR A 60 5.01 -9.70 -19.55
N VAL A 61 4.98 -9.02 -18.40
CA VAL A 61 4.27 -7.76 -18.26
C VAL A 61 4.92 -6.90 -19.32
N ALA A 62 4.29 -6.82 -20.48
CA ALA A 62 4.75 -6.01 -21.59
C ALA A 62 4.65 -4.58 -21.06
N SER A 63 5.75 -4.08 -20.50
CA SER A 63 5.78 -2.76 -19.89
C SER A 63 5.84 -1.74 -21.02
N ASN A 64 4.72 -1.53 -21.69
CA ASN A 64 4.37 -0.22 -22.23
C ASN A 64 3.98 0.71 -21.07
N ALA A 65 4.71 0.61 -19.95
CA ALA A 65 4.50 1.45 -18.79
C ALA A 65 4.92 2.85 -19.20
N LEU A 66 3.96 3.77 -19.19
CA LEU A 66 4.18 5.17 -19.53
C LEU A 66 5.18 5.86 -18.58
N PHE A 67 5.50 5.23 -17.44
CA PHE A 67 6.41 5.70 -16.42
C PHE A 67 7.20 4.55 -15.79
N ASN A 68 8.33 4.86 -15.16
CA ASN A 68 9.08 3.95 -14.30
C ASN A 68 9.73 4.69 -13.11
N TYR A 69 10.51 3.96 -12.31
CA TYR A 69 11.19 4.45 -11.09
C TYR A 69 12.71 4.53 -11.21
N LYS A 70 13.27 4.35 -12.41
CA LYS A 70 14.72 4.39 -12.60
C LYS A 70 15.20 5.84 -12.61
N ASP A 71 16.20 6.12 -11.79
CA ASP A 71 16.83 7.43 -11.74
C ASP A 71 17.40 7.82 -13.11
N LYS A 72 17.16 9.08 -13.50
CA LYS A 72 17.64 9.70 -14.76
C LYS A 72 17.08 9.07 -16.04
N ASP A 73 16.14 8.14 -15.95
CA ASP A 73 15.45 7.60 -17.12
C ASP A 73 14.51 8.66 -17.72
N PRO A 74 14.33 8.71 -19.07
CA PRO A 74 13.40 9.65 -19.70
C PRO A 74 11.96 9.54 -19.19
N THR A 75 11.58 8.39 -18.65
CA THR A 75 10.26 8.10 -18.06
C THR A 75 10.30 7.93 -16.53
N GLY A 76 11.41 8.35 -15.90
CA GLY A 76 11.62 8.31 -14.45
C GLY A 76 10.90 9.42 -13.66
N PRO A 77 10.93 9.36 -12.32
CA PRO A 77 10.13 10.22 -11.43
C PRO A 77 10.34 11.72 -11.64
N ASP A 78 11.57 12.14 -11.91
CA ASP A 78 11.93 13.55 -12.16
C ASP A 78 11.36 14.10 -13.48
N LYS A 79 10.74 13.25 -14.30
CA LYS A 79 10.15 13.57 -15.59
C LYS A 79 8.66 13.29 -15.67
N TRP A 80 8.02 12.67 -14.67
CA TRP A 80 6.61 12.24 -14.74
C TRP A 80 5.65 13.35 -15.16
N ALA A 81 5.79 14.57 -14.63
CA ALA A 81 4.94 15.70 -15.01
C ALA A 81 4.96 16.05 -16.51
N LYS A 82 6.02 15.66 -17.23
CA LYS A 82 6.18 15.90 -18.67
C LYS A 82 5.64 14.76 -19.53
N LEU A 83 5.41 13.58 -18.95
CA LEU A 83 4.96 12.39 -19.68
C LEU A 83 3.47 12.46 -20.02
N ASN A 84 2.67 13.13 -19.18
CA ASN A 84 1.24 13.30 -19.37
C ASN A 84 0.77 14.65 -18.81
N LYS A 85 -0.03 15.38 -19.59
CA LYS A 85 -0.61 16.67 -19.16
C LYS A 85 -1.44 16.55 -17.87
N GLY A 86 -2.08 15.41 -17.65
CA GLY A 86 -2.84 15.13 -16.42
C GLY A 86 -1.97 14.89 -15.18
N TRP A 87 -0.64 14.81 -15.32
CA TRP A 87 0.31 14.54 -14.22
C TRP A 87 1.12 15.77 -13.82
N ALA A 88 0.70 16.98 -14.25
CA ALA A 88 1.40 18.23 -13.94
C ALA A 88 1.73 18.39 -12.45
N ALA A 89 0.79 17.97 -11.58
CA ALA A 89 0.93 18.03 -10.12
C ALA A 89 2.19 17.30 -9.60
N CYS A 90 2.68 16.26 -10.28
CA CYS A 90 3.91 15.56 -9.90
C CYS A 90 5.16 16.45 -9.96
N GLY A 91 5.11 17.56 -10.72
CA GLY A 91 6.24 18.48 -10.88
C GLY A 91 6.04 19.82 -10.18
N ASP A 92 4.84 20.42 -10.28
CA ASP A 92 4.58 21.76 -9.74
C ASP A 92 3.80 21.80 -8.42
N GLY A 93 3.22 20.65 -8.02
CA GLY A 93 2.45 20.53 -6.79
C GLY A 93 3.27 20.85 -5.54
N LYS A 94 2.63 21.48 -4.56
CA LYS A 94 3.30 21.97 -3.33
C LYS A 94 3.07 21.10 -2.10
N LYS A 95 2.31 20.02 -2.25
CA LYS A 95 1.94 19.08 -1.19
C LYS A 95 2.09 17.65 -1.70
N GLN A 96 3.27 17.33 -2.22
CA GLN A 96 3.60 16.02 -2.74
C GLN A 96 4.05 15.07 -1.62
N CYS A 97 3.86 13.79 -1.87
CA CYS A 97 4.44 12.69 -1.10
C CYS A 97 5.38 11.89 -2.02
N PRO A 98 6.32 11.12 -1.45
CA PRO A 98 6.62 11.03 -0.02
C PRO A 98 7.36 12.25 0.55
N ILE A 99 7.51 12.30 1.87
CA ILE A 99 8.31 13.31 2.60
C ILE A 99 9.28 12.65 3.58
N ASP A 100 10.27 13.44 4.02
CA ASP A 100 11.04 13.12 5.23
C ASP A 100 10.33 13.64 6.48
N ILE A 101 10.14 12.77 7.46
CA ILE A 101 9.49 13.06 8.73
C ILE A 101 10.58 13.32 9.75
N CYS A 102 10.95 14.59 9.88
CA CYS A 102 12.03 15.03 10.78
C CYS A 102 11.55 15.93 11.94
N LYS A 103 10.32 16.44 11.88
CA LYS A 103 9.68 17.19 12.97
C LYS A 103 8.22 16.77 13.09
N VAL A 104 7.78 16.51 14.31
CA VAL A 104 6.40 16.13 14.62
C VAL A 104 5.87 17.05 15.70
N GLU A 105 4.70 17.61 15.46
CA GLU A 105 3.91 18.29 16.47
C GLU A 105 2.85 17.32 16.99
N ILE A 106 2.86 17.08 18.30
CA ILE A 106 1.88 16.18 18.92
C ILE A 106 0.59 16.95 19.14
N ASN A 107 -0.41 16.65 18.33
CA ASN A 107 -1.77 17.11 18.58
C ASN A 107 -2.44 16.19 19.61
N LYS A 108 -2.62 16.68 20.84
CA LYS A 108 -3.23 15.91 21.94
C LYS A 108 -4.72 15.66 21.75
N ASP A 109 -5.38 16.44 20.88
CA ASP A 109 -6.80 16.24 20.55
C ASP A 109 -6.99 15.09 19.56
N MET A 110 -5.90 14.63 18.91
CA MET A 110 -5.93 13.41 18.12
C MET A 110 -5.90 12.21 19.06
N GLY A 111 -7.05 11.55 19.17
CA GLY A 111 -7.18 10.28 19.86
C GLY A 111 -6.48 9.13 19.13
N PRO A 112 -6.58 7.89 19.66
CA PRO A 112 -6.07 6.72 18.97
C PRO A 112 -6.73 6.54 17.60
N LEU A 113 -6.03 5.86 16.70
CA LEU A 113 -6.54 5.61 15.36
C LEU A 113 -7.77 4.70 15.40
N ASP A 114 -8.94 5.23 15.05
CA ASP A 114 -10.21 4.50 15.04
C ASP A 114 -10.36 3.66 13.76
N GLN A 115 -10.17 2.36 13.90
CA GLN A 115 -10.15 1.39 12.81
C GLN A 115 -11.15 0.26 13.09
N ALA A 116 -11.96 -0.05 12.08
CA ALA A 116 -12.90 -1.16 12.10
C ALA A 116 -12.80 -1.96 10.79
N TYR A 117 -11.69 -2.69 10.63
CA TYR A 117 -11.47 -3.58 9.48
C TYR A 117 -12.10 -4.96 9.69
N LYS A 118 -12.36 -5.66 8.60
CA LYS A 118 -12.94 -7.00 8.60
C LYS A 118 -12.05 -7.95 7.82
N SER A 119 -12.06 -9.24 8.19
CA SER A 119 -11.53 -10.26 7.30
C SER A 119 -12.52 -10.45 6.15
N SER A 120 -12.03 -10.37 4.91
CA SER A 120 -12.85 -10.59 3.72
C SER A 120 -11.97 -10.95 2.52
N ALA A 121 -12.58 -11.59 1.53
CA ALA A 121 -11.90 -11.96 0.30
C ALA A 121 -11.42 -10.70 -0.45
N CYS A 122 -10.19 -10.76 -0.94
CA CYS A 122 -9.56 -9.72 -1.77
C CYS A 122 -8.93 -10.34 -3.01
N THR A 123 -8.65 -9.49 -3.99
CA THR A 123 -7.86 -9.85 -5.17
C THR A 123 -6.43 -9.35 -4.96
N LEU A 124 -5.45 -10.24 -5.19
CA LEU A 124 -4.04 -9.88 -5.32
C LEU A 124 -3.72 -9.63 -6.79
N GLU A 125 -3.14 -8.49 -7.09
CA GLU A 125 -2.73 -8.11 -8.44
C GLU A 125 -1.29 -7.58 -8.45
N ASN A 126 -0.56 -7.91 -9.51
CA ASN A 126 0.72 -7.29 -9.84
C ASN A 126 0.49 -6.29 -10.98
N ARG A 127 0.65 -5.00 -10.70
CA ARG A 127 0.39 -3.92 -11.67
C ARG A 127 1.64 -3.53 -12.48
N GLY A 128 2.72 -4.28 -12.34
CA GLY A 128 4.02 -4.03 -12.96
C GLY A 128 4.89 -3.02 -12.21
N HIS A 129 4.30 -2.17 -11.36
CA HIS A 129 5.02 -1.20 -10.53
C HIS A 129 4.84 -1.42 -9.02
N ASP A 130 3.83 -2.17 -8.61
CA ASP A 130 3.62 -2.62 -7.24
C ASP A 130 2.77 -3.90 -7.20
N PHE A 131 2.66 -4.46 -5.99
CA PHE A 131 1.64 -5.45 -5.65
C PHE A 131 0.53 -4.78 -4.86
N ILE A 132 -0.72 -5.10 -5.18
CA ILE A 132 -1.90 -4.53 -4.54
C ILE A 132 -2.85 -5.64 -4.10
N LEU A 133 -3.44 -5.48 -2.91
CA LEU A 133 -4.65 -6.18 -2.53
C LEU A 133 -5.83 -5.23 -2.63
N GLN A 134 -6.92 -5.67 -3.27
CA GLN A 134 -8.11 -4.86 -3.48
C GLN A 134 -9.39 -5.58 -3.06
N TRP A 135 -10.31 -4.83 -2.46
CA TRP A 135 -11.62 -5.34 -2.05
C TRP A 135 -12.74 -4.74 -2.89
N LYS A 136 -13.56 -5.60 -3.50
CA LYS A 136 -14.76 -5.17 -4.22
C LYS A 136 -15.81 -4.68 -3.22
N GLY A 137 -16.08 -3.37 -3.22
CA GLY A 137 -17.00 -2.73 -2.28
C GLY A 137 -16.38 -2.26 -0.97
N GLY A 138 -15.06 -2.39 -0.82
CA GLY A 138 -14.30 -1.95 0.35
C GLY A 138 -14.32 -2.93 1.53
N ASN A 139 -13.46 -2.69 2.52
CA ASN A 139 -13.25 -3.62 3.63
C ASN A 139 -13.09 -2.93 5.00
N GLY A 140 -14.22 -2.62 5.63
CA GLY A 140 -14.23 -1.88 6.90
C GLY A 140 -13.83 -0.42 6.71
N LYS A 141 -13.46 0.25 7.80
CA LYS A 141 -13.29 1.71 7.78
C LYS A 141 -12.21 2.22 8.74
N LEU A 142 -11.71 3.40 8.39
CA LEU A 142 -10.94 4.32 9.21
C LEU A 142 -11.83 5.52 9.53
N THR A 143 -11.92 5.93 10.80
CA THR A 143 -12.70 7.11 11.20
C THR A 143 -11.76 8.22 11.66
N ILE A 144 -11.84 9.38 11.01
CA ILE A 144 -11.05 10.59 11.32
C ILE A 144 -12.05 11.73 11.57
N GLU A 145 -12.00 12.36 12.74
CA GLU A 145 -12.88 13.50 13.08
C GLU A 145 -14.38 13.23 12.77
N LYS A 146 -14.87 12.05 13.17
CA LYS A 146 -16.25 11.56 12.93
C LYS A 146 -16.60 11.32 11.45
N LYS A 147 -15.61 11.30 10.58
CA LYS A 147 -15.77 11.03 9.15
C LYS A 147 -15.20 9.66 8.80
N ASP A 148 -16.02 8.84 8.15
CA ASP A 148 -15.66 7.48 7.77
C ASP A 148 -15.00 7.44 6.39
N TYR A 149 -13.87 6.73 6.32
CA TYR A 149 -13.14 6.41 5.10
C TYR A 149 -13.07 4.89 4.94
N VAL A 150 -13.65 4.36 3.87
CA VAL A 150 -13.71 2.92 3.61
C VAL A 150 -12.38 2.45 3.01
N LEU A 151 -11.78 1.39 3.56
CA LEU A 151 -10.56 0.80 3.02
C LEU A 151 -10.84 0.21 1.63
N GLN A 152 -10.12 0.68 0.61
CA GLN A 152 -10.29 0.25 -0.77
C GLN A 152 -9.23 -0.77 -1.19
N GLN A 153 -7.98 -0.48 -0.82
CA GLN A 153 -6.83 -1.27 -1.23
C GLN A 153 -5.65 -1.09 -0.27
N VAL A 154 -4.73 -2.06 -0.31
CA VAL A 154 -3.40 -1.92 0.25
C VAL A 154 -2.34 -2.25 -0.81
N HIS A 155 -1.21 -1.55 -0.81
CA HIS A 155 -0.10 -1.82 -1.71
C HIS A 155 1.25 -1.57 -1.03
N TRP A 156 2.31 -2.14 -1.59
CA TRP A 156 3.65 -2.11 -0.99
C TRP A 156 4.67 -1.42 -1.89
N HIS A 157 5.59 -0.72 -1.24
CA HIS A 157 6.79 -0.13 -1.82
C HIS A 157 8.05 -0.72 -1.19
N VAL A 158 9.05 -1.00 -2.03
CA VAL A 158 10.36 -1.48 -1.60
C VAL A 158 11.44 -0.68 -2.36
N PRO A 159 12.31 0.08 -1.65
CA PRO A 159 12.28 0.36 -0.20
C PRO A 159 11.08 1.27 0.17
N SER A 160 10.98 1.66 1.44
CA SER A 160 9.99 2.67 1.85
C SER A 160 10.09 3.99 1.07
N GLU A 161 8.97 4.66 0.83
CA GLU A 161 8.92 5.96 0.16
C GLU A 161 9.13 7.10 1.16
N HIS A 162 8.54 7.01 2.36
CA HIS A 162 8.79 7.95 3.46
C HIS A 162 10.10 7.63 4.18
N THR A 163 10.75 8.68 4.70
CA THR A 163 11.88 8.55 5.64
C THR A 163 11.51 9.13 7.00
N VAL A 164 12.21 8.68 8.04
CA VAL A 164 12.15 9.28 9.38
C VAL A 164 13.55 9.73 9.77
N ASN A 165 13.73 11.04 9.99
CA ASN A 165 15.04 11.65 10.21
C ASN A 165 16.08 11.23 9.15
N GLY A 166 15.70 11.26 7.88
CA GLY A 166 16.51 10.81 6.74
C GLY A 166 16.74 9.30 6.65
N THR A 167 16.20 8.51 7.58
CA THR A 167 16.35 7.05 7.58
C THR A 167 15.29 6.40 6.69
N ARG A 168 15.78 5.63 5.71
CA ARG A 168 14.98 4.79 4.82
C ARG A 168 14.75 3.41 5.45
N PHE A 169 13.49 2.96 5.44
CA PHE A 169 13.07 1.63 5.90
C PHE A 169 13.01 0.62 4.74
N ASP A 170 13.03 -0.66 5.08
CA ASP A 170 13.18 -1.77 4.12
C ASP A 170 11.95 -1.93 3.22
N MET A 171 10.76 -1.59 3.72
CA MET A 171 9.50 -1.65 2.98
C MET A 171 8.49 -0.67 3.59
N GLU A 172 7.50 -0.28 2.80
CA GLU A 172 6.36 0.51 3.26
C GLU A 172 5.05 -0.06 2.70
N LEU A 173 4.05 -0.21 3.56
CA LEU A 173 2.68 -0.55 3.17
C LEU A 173 1.83 0.72 3.18
N HIS A 174 1.09 0.96 2.12
CA HIS A 174 0.05 1.99 2.07
C HIS A 174 -1.32 1.34 2.11
N MET A 175 -2.14 1.74 3.08
CA MET A 175 -3.56 1.40 3.15
C MET A 175 -4.39 2.59 2.71
N VAL A 176 -5.04 2.49 1.55
CA VAL A 176 -5.76 3.59 0.93
C VAL A 176 -7.25 3.50 1.23
N HIS A 177 -7.76 4.55 1.86
CA HIS A 177 -9.15 4.69 2.24
C HIS A 177 -9.81 5.82 1.45
N GLU A 178 -11.12 5.72 1.25
CA GLU A 178 -11.91 6.70 0.50
C GLU A 178 -13.26 6.95 1.18
N ASP A 179 -13.66 8.20 1.29
CA ASP A 179 -14.99 8.57 1.81
C ASP A 179 -16.07 8.62 0.69
N SER A 180 -17.31 8.91 1.07
CA SER A 180 -18.42 9.05 0.11
C SER A 180 -18.27 10.20 -0.89
N SER A 181 -17.43 11.19 -0.59
CA SER A 181 -17.10 12.33 -1.46
C SER A 181 -15.87 12.11 -2.34
N LYS A 182 -15.24 10.93 -2.28
CA LYS A 182 -13.99 10.56 -2.97
C LYS A 182 -12.72 11.22 -2.42
N ALA A 183 -12.78 11.81 -1.22
CA ALA A 183 -11.57 12.23 -0.52
C ALA A 183 -10.84 11.01 0.04
N ARG A 184 -9.49 11.08 0.08
CA ARG A 184 -8.64 9.94 0.44
C ARG A 184 -7.88 10.17 1.73
N ALA A 185 -7.73 9.08 2.48
CA ALA A 185 -6.84 8.99 3.63
C ALA A 185 -5.94 7.76 3.46
N VAL A 186 -4.63 7.94 3.63
CA VAL A 186 -3.66 6.86 3.52
C VAL A 186 -3.01 6.63 4.88
N ILE A 187 -3.02 5.39 5.33
CA ILE A 187 -2.21 4.92 6.45
C ILE A 187 -0.94 4.31 5.85
N SER A 188 0.22 4.85 6.20
CA SER A 188 1.51 4.24 5.89
C SER A 188 2.01 3.42 7.08
N VAL A 189 2.59 2.25 6.80
CA VAL A 189 3.27 1.38 7.77
C VAL A 189 4.67 1.09 7.27
N LEU A 190 5.69 1.57 8.00
CA LEU A 190 7.10 1.30 7.72
C LEU A 190 7.53 -0.05 8.30
N TYR A 191 8.37 -0.80 7.59
CA TYR A 191 8.90 -2.09 8.04
C TYR A 191 10.42 -2.06 8.13
N SER A 192 10.98 -2.62 9.20
CA SER A 192 12.41 -2.92 9.30
C SER A 192 12.64 -4.41 9.47
N THR A 193 13.67 -4.90 8.80
CA THR A 193 14.26 -6.23 8.94
C THR A 193 15.24 -6.32 10.10
N LYS A 194 15.66 -5.18 10.64
CA LYS A 194 16.41 -5.11 11.89
C LYS A 194 15.46 -5.43 13.03
N GLU A 195 15.89 -6.26 13.97
CA GLU A 195 15.08 -6.58 15.15
C GLU A 195 14.61 -5.30 15.83
N ALA A 196 13.29 -5.16 16.00
CA ALA A 196 12.72 -4.17 16.89
C ALA A 196 13.27 -4.45 18.30
N GLY A 197 13.98 -3.49 18.89
CA GLY A 197 14.28 -3.56 20.31
C GLY A 197 12.98 -3.75 21.08
N ASP A 198 12.96 -4.70 22.02
CA ASP A 198 11.84 -4.96 22.91
C ASP A 198 11.44 -3.66 23.65
N PRO A 199 10.27 -3.07 23.37
CA PRO A 199 9.88 -1.79 23.97
C PRO A 199 9.66 -1.88 25.48
N ASP A 200 9.55 -3.08 26.05
CA ASP A 200 9.38 -3.32 27.49
C ASP A 200 10.72 -3.54 28.23
N LYS A 201 11.88 -3.30 27.58
CA LYS A 201 13.22 -3.51 28.17
C LYS A 201 14.05 -2.25 28.43
N THR A 202 13.41 -1.13 28.78
CA THR A 202 14.08 0.05 29.36
C THR A 202 13.60 0.34 30.76
#